data_AF-B9T783-F1
#
_entry.id   AF-B9T783-F1
#
_cell.length_a   1.000
_cell.length_b   1.000
_cell.length_c   1.000
_cell.angle_alpha   90.00
_cell.angle_beta   90.00
_cell.angle_gamma   90.00
#
_symmetry.space_group_name_H-M   'P 1'
#
loop_
_entity.id
_entity.type
_entity.pdbx_description
1 polymer ?
#
loop_
_entity_poly.entity_id
_entity_poly.type
_entity_poly.pdbx_seq_one_letter_code
_entity_poly.pdbx_strand_id
1 'polypeptide(L)'
;MASVYLYISSFNPSPLQGGYKGLHCAYPFAPNDLTDLVVSSNPTRKLCFGLKGVSRVRASLVSGEGDLLSCHNNNGAPGQDTIVSNKFNPSPGLELQPDAIGFGTLSAEITPTTSAFFPDDDEYDLDHPTDGFASIPEAIEDIRQGKLVIVVDDEDRENEGDLIMAASKATPEVMAFIVKHGTGIVCVSMKGEDLERLELPLMVTHKENEEKLCTAFTVTVDAKHGTTTGVSAHDRAATVLALASRDSKPGDFNRPGHIFPLKYREGGVLKRAGHTEASVDLSMLAGLEPVAVLCEIVDDDGSMARLPRLRQFAQTENLKIISIADLIRYRRKRDRLVELAATAPIPTMWGPFEAYCYRSLLDGIEHIAMVKGEIGDGKDILVRVHSECLTGDIFGSARCDCGNQLALAMTQIEAAGRGILVYLRGHEGRGIGLGHKLRACNLQDDGRDTVEANEELGLPVDSREYGLGAQILRDLGVHTMRLMTNNPAKYVGLKGYGLAIAGRVPLLTPITRENMRYLETKREKMGHIYD
;
A
#
# COMPACT_ATOMS: atom_id res chain seq x y z
N MET A 1 0.92 48.07 -14.97
CA MET A 1 1.06 47.19 -16.15
C MET A 1 2.04 46.07 -15.80
N ALA A 2 1.50 44.88 -15.55
CA ALA A 2 2.16 43.57 -15.65
C ALA A 2 1.04 42.57 -15.35
N SER A 3 0.51 41.94 -16.39
CA SER A 3 -0.65 41.05 -16.32
C SER A 3 -0.22 39.65 -15.88
N VAL A 4 -0.93 39.08 -14.91
CA VAL A 4 -0.86 37.66 -14.58
C VAL A 4 -2.12 37.00 -15.13
N TYR A 5 -1.96 36.11 -16.11
CA TYR A 5 -3.03 35.28 -16.64
C TYR A 5 -3.10 33.99 -15.83
N LEU A 6 -4.20 33.79 -15.10
CA LEU A 6 -4.61 32.47 -14.62
C LEU A 6 -5.65 31.92 -15.61
N TYR A 7 -5.27 30.86 -16.32
CA TYR A 7 -6.18 30.04 -17.12
C TYR A 7 -6.99 29.14 -16.17
N ILE A 8 -8.30 29.32 -16.15
CA ILE A 8 -9.26 28.31 -15.67
C ILE A 8 -10.06 27.90 -16.91
N SER A 9 -9.83 26.69 -17.40
CA SER A 9 -10.62 26.12 -18.49
C SER A 9 -11.84 25.40 -17.92
N SER A 10 -13.02 25.97 -18.15
CA SER A 10 -14.30 25.29 -18.04
C SER A 10 -15.01 25.31 -19.40
N PHE A 11 -15.48 24.14 -19.83
CA PHE A 11 -16.44 23.89 -20.93
C PHE A 11 -17.24 22.65 -20.44
N ASN A 12 -18.58 22.54 -20.51
CA ASN A 12 -19.56 23.13 -21.40
C ASN A 12 -20.97 23.23 -20.72
N PRO A 13 -21.93 23.98 -21.29
CA PRO A 13 -23.19 24.41 -20.68
C PRO A 13 -24.43 23.66 -21.20
N SER A 14 -25.58 23.87 -20.53
CA SER A 14 -26.89 23.78 -21.18
C SER A 14 -27.87 24.82 -20.58
N PRO A 15 -28.78 25.43 -21.38
CA PRO A 15 -29.46 26.67 -21.03
C PRO A 15 -30.93 26.44 -20.69
N LEU A 16 -31.44 27.04 -19.60
CA LEU A 16 -32.88 27.27 -19.47
C LEU A 16 -33.20 28.67 -18.95
N GLN A 17 -34.01 29.32 -19.79
CA GLN A 17 -34.74 30.58 -19.72
C GLN A 17 -35.34 30.96 -18.37
N GLY A 18 -35.50 32.27 -18.16
CA GLY A 18 -36.64 32.82 -17.40
C GLY A 18 -36.25 33.90 -16.41
N GLY A 19 -36.27 35.16 -16.86
CA GLY A 19 -36.17 36.31 -15.96
C GLY A 19 -37.47 36.53 -15.18
N TYR A 20 -37.36 36.86 -13.89
CA TYR A 20 -38.39 37.60 -13.16
C TYR A 20 -37.75 38.51 -12.10
N LYS A 21 -38.18 39.78 -12.15
CA LYS A 21 -37.98 40.82 -11.14
C LYS A 21 -39.09 40.74 -10.10
N GLY A 22 -38.77 41.02 -8.84
CA GLY A 22 -39.73 41.57 -7.87
C GLY A 22 -39.98 40.71 -6.63
N LEU A 23 -39.63 41.27 -5.47
CA LEU A 23 -39.96 40.79 -4.13
C LEU A 23 -41.47 40.68 -3.93
N HIS A 24 -41.93 39.61 -3.28
CA HIS A 24 -43.02 39.67 -2.30
C HIS A 24 -42.79 38.66 -1.18
N CYS A 25 -42.91 39.15 0.05
CA CYS A 25 -42.72 38.45 1.32
C CYS A 25 -44.07 38.00 1.86
N ALA A 26 -44.18 36.79 2.42
CA ALA A 26 -45.23 36.38 3.35
C ALA A 26 -44.79 35.18 4.21
N TYR A 27 -44.64 35.43 5.52
CA TYR A 27 -44.42 34.49 6.64
C TYR A 27 -45.79 33.87 7.09
N PRO A 28 -45.91 32.73 7.85
CA PRO A 28 -45.30 32.54 9.20
C PRO A 28 -45.04 31.10 9.74
N PHE A 29 -44.32 31.07 10.88
CA PHE A 29 -44.26 30.11 12.02
C PHE A 29 -42.90 29.45 12.31
N ALA A 30 -42.31 29.91 13.43
CA ALA A 30 -41.16 29.37 14.15
C ALA A 30 -41.62 28.28 15.17
N PRO A 31 -40.68 27.52 15.77
CA PRO A 31 -40.04 28.02 16.98
C PRO A 31 -38.51 27.81 17.09
N ASN A 32 -37.93 28.73 17.87
CA ASN A 32 -36.63 28.73 18.55
C ASN A 32 -35.39 29.26 17.77
N ASP A 33 -35.34 30.60 17.82
CA ASP A 33 -34.19 31.46 18.13
C ASP A 33 -32.96 31.44 17.20
N LEU A 34 -33.22 32.14 16.10
CA LEU A 34 -32.32 32.89 15.21
C LEU A 34 -31.29 33.78 15.91
N THR A 35 -30.12 33.94 15.27
CA THR A 35 -29.89 35.15 14.44
C THR A 35 -28.62 35.02 13.57
N ASP A 36 -28.84 34.83 12.27
CA ASP A 36 -27.89 35.24 11.23
C ASP A 36 -28.01 36.75 11.02
N LEU A 37 -26.86 37.43 10.84
CA LEU A 37 -26.81 38.83 10.43
C LEU A 37 -25.78 39.02 9.31
N VAL A 38 -26.31 39.25 8.11
CA VAL A 38 -25.59 39.64 6.88
C VAL A 38 -25.68 41.16 6.72
N VAL A 39 -24.54 41.86 6.65
CA VAL A 39 -24.36 43.24 6.13
C VAL A 39 -22.90 43.32 5.62
N SER A 40 -22.56 43.44 4.33
CA SER A 40 -22.71 44.52 3.33
C SER A 40 -21.98 45.86 3.62
N SER A 41 -20.89 46.07 2.87
CA SER A 41 -20.30 47.33 2.35
C SER A 41 -20.36 48.65 3.16
N ASN A 42 -19.21 49.14 3.65
CA ASN A 42 -18.42 50.25 3.07
C ASN A 42 -17.29 50.70 4.03
N PRO A 43 -16.16 51.23 3.51
CA PRO A 43 -14.95 51.50 4.29
C PRO A 43 -15.02 52.89 4.89
N THR A 44 -15.19 53.00 6.21
CA THR A 44 -14.66 54.06 7.09
C THR A 44 -15.48 54.11 8.39
N ARG A 45 -15.02 53.43 9.44
CA ARG A 45 -15.07 53.92 10.84
C ARG A 45 -14.45 52.90 11.79
N LYS A 46 -13.61 53.41 12.70
CA LYS A 46 -13.04 52.70 13.84
C LYS A 46 -14.16 52.30 14.82
N LEU A 47 -14.22 51.02 15.16
CA LEU A 47 -14.95 50.52 16.32
C LEU A 47 -13.94 50.00 17.35
N CYS A 48 -13.89 50.67 18.51
CA CYS A 48 -13.17 50.21 19.68
C CYS A 48 -14.01 49.16 20.42
N PHE A 49 -13.43 47.99 20.71
CA PHE A 49 -13.96 47.06 21.71
C PHE A 49 -12.96 46.96 22.86
N GLY A 50 -13.43 47.23 24.08
CA GLY A 50 -12.67 47.00 25.30
C GLY A 50 -12.81 45.55 25.76
N LEU A 51 -11.69 44.88 26.01
CA LEU A 51 -11.64 43.55 26.60
C LEU A 51 -11.29 43.66 28.10
N LYS A 52 -12.22 43.24 28.96
CA LYS A 52 -11.91 42.90 30.36
C LYS A 52 -11.40 41.45 30.40
N GLY A 53 -10.13 41.29 30.73
CA GLY A 53 -9.61 40.21 31.59
C GLY A 53 -9.23 38.86 30.98
N VAL A 54 -7.90 38.64 30.92
CA VAL A 54 -7.13 37.39 31.22
C VAL A 54 -7.37 36.16 30.31
N SER A 55 -6.43 35.54 29.58
CA SER A 55 -4.99 35.73 29.36
C SER A 55 -4.50 34.95 28.12
N ARG A 56 -3.83 35.68 27.21
CA ARG A 56 -2.75 35.32 26.26
C ARG A 56 -2.77 34.00 25.47
N VAL A 57 -3.29 34.10 24.24
CA VAL A 57 -2.75 33.44 23.03
C VAL A 57 -1.67 34.35 22.43
N ARG A 58 -0.54 33.80 21.98
CA ARG A 58 0.50 34.54 21.23
C ARG A 58 0.53 34.03 19.79
N ALA A 59 -0.08 34.78 18.88
CA ALA A 59 0.16 34.69 17.45
C ALA A 59 1.03 35.89 17.05
N SER A 60 2.06 35.62 16.24
CA SER A 60 2.98 36.64 15.72
C SER A 60 2.76 36.76 14.21
N LEU A 61 2.47 37.97 13.75
CA LEU A 61 2.57 38.36 12.35
C LEU A 61 3.51 39.56 12.27
N VAL A 62 4.62 39.35 11.58
CA VAL A 62 5.67 40.32 11.30
C VAL A 62 5.27 41.10 10.05
N SER A 63 5.29 42.43 10.12
CA SER A 63 5.22 43.32 8.96
C SER A 63 6.52 44.13 8.89
N GLY A 64 7.07 44.23 7.68
CA GLY A 64 8.40 44.73 7.37
C GLY A 64 8.63 46.24 7.46
N GLU A 65 9.93 46.53 7.51
CA GLU A 65 10.70 47.71 7.06
C GLU A 65 10.40 49.11 7.63
N GLY A 66 11.43 49.70 8.29
CA GLY A 66 11.84 51.09 8.06
C GLY A 66 11.64 52.13 9.18
N ASP A 67 12.60 52.17 10.11
CA ASP A 67 13.23 53.31 10.82
C ASP A 67 12.50 54.58 11.38
N LEU A 68 12.96 54.90 12.60
CA LEU A 68 13.10 56.18 13.33
C LEU A 68 11.88 56.84 14.02
N LEU A 69 11.89 56.81 15.37
CA LEU A 69 12.17 58.00 16.22
C LEU A 69 12.15 57.63 17.73
N SER A 70 13.17 58.10 18.45
CA SER A 70 13.45 57.86 19.86
C SER A 70 12.61 58.73 20.82
N CYS A 71 12.30 58.21 22.00
CA CYS A 71 12.04 59.03 23.20
C CYS A 71 13.05 58.68 24.31
N HIS A 72 13.64 59.74 24.87
CA HIS A 72 14.71 59.79 25.85
C HIS A 72 14.45 59.04 27.17
N ASN A 73 15.54 58.57 27.78
CA ASN A 73 15.84 58.99 29.15
C ASN A 73 17.34 59.12 29.39
N ASN A 74 17.71 60.29 29.93
CA ASN A 74 19.05 60.76 30.26
C ASN A 74 19.70 59.94 31.39
N ASN A 75 21.02 59.72 31.28
CA ASN A 75 21.98 60.15 32.31
C ASN A 75 23.44 59.92 31.86
N GLY A 76 24.24 60.99 31.88
CA GLY A 76 25.67 60.96 32.25
C GLY A 76 26.71 60.68 31.16
N ALA A 77 27.39 61.74 30.71
CA ALA A 77 28.48 61.85 29.74
C ALA A 77 29.89 61.46 30.30
N PRO A 78 31.02 61.70 29.60
CA PRO A 78 31.40 61.37 28.20
C PRO A 78 32.80 60.70 28.08
N GLY A 79 33.16 60.14 26.91
CA GLY A 79 34.56 59.83 26.59
C GLY A 79 34.84 59.01 25.33
N GLN A 80 34.98 59.70 24.19
CA GLN A 80 35.85 59.49 23.01
C GLN A 80 36.14 58.09 22.40
N ASP A 81 35.71 57.97 21.14
CA ASP A 81 36.45 57.63 19.91
C ASP A 81 37.35 56.38 19.76
N THR A 82 37.14 55.74 18.59
CA THR A 82 38.12 55.16 17.63
C THR A 82 38.26 53.63 17.51
N ILE A 83 37.72 53.12 16.39
CA ILE A 83 38.27 52.18 15.38
C ILE A 83 39.43 51.21 15.75
N VAL A 84 39.28 49.95 15.29
CA VAL A 84 40.30 49.06 14.64
C VAL A 84 40.52 47.66 15.29
N SER A 85 40.28 46.63 14.46
CA SER A 85 40.92 45.30 14.31
C SER A 85 41.01 44.25 15.44
N ASN A 86 40.58 43.04 15.06
CA ASN A 86 41.26 41.73 15.19
C ASN A 86 42.42 41.60 16.21
N LYS A 87 42.24 40.75 17.24
CA LYS A 87 42.95 39.45 17.41
C LYS A 87 42.75 38.87 18.83
N PHE A 88 42.49 37.55 18.86
CA PHE A 88 42.86 36.52 19.86
C PHE A 88 42.32 36.58 21.32
N ASN A 89 41.43 35.60 21.61
CA ASN A 89 41.18 34.77 22.81
C ASN A 89 42.04 34.96 24.09
N PRO A 90 41.49 34.75 25.33
CA PRO A 90 40.89 33.47 25.75
C PRO A 90 39.66 33.51 26.69
N SER A 91 39.01 32.34 26.81
CA SER A 91 37.83 31.99 27.64
C SER A 91 37.96 32.30 29.14
N PRO A 92 36.84 32.35 29.89
CA PRO A 92 36.31 31.15 30.59
C PRO A 92 34.76 31.09 30.50
N GLY A 93 34.08 29.96 30.42
CA GLY A 93 34.02 28.82 31.35
C GLY A 93 32.56 28.61 31.80
N LEU A 94 32.17 27.35 32.07
CA LEU A 94 30.85 26.76 32.41
C LEU A 94 30.08 26.13 31.23
N GLU A 95 29.62 24.89 31.26
CA GLU A 95 29.84 23.74 32.16
C GLU A 95 29.28 22.49 31.44
N LEU A 96 30.07 21.41 31.35
CA LEU A 96 29.66 20.11 30.79
C LEU A 96 29.10 19.22 31.92
N GLN A 97 27.97 18.56 31.68
CA GLN A 97 27.50 17.40 32.45
C GLN A 97 28.21 16.13 31.91
N PRO A 98 28.87 15.32 32.76
CA PRO A 98 29.52 14.09 32.34
C PRO A 98 28.55 12.91 32.49
N ASP A 99 28.38 12.14 31.41
CA ASP A 99 28.24 10.67 31.44
C ASP A 99 28.04 10.18 30.00
N ALA A 100 29.13 10.20 29.23
CA ALA A 100 29.27 9.43 28.01
C ALA A 100 30.55 8.60 28.17
N ILE A 101 30.37 7.34 28.56
CA ILE A 101 31.46 6.36 28.56
C ILE A 101 31.88 6.14 27.10
N GLY A 102 33.06 6.64 26.76
CA GLY A 102 33.62 6.54 25.42
C GLY A 102 33.97 5.11 25.05
N PHE A 103 33.34 4.59 24.00
CA PHE A 103 33.96 3.57 23.16
C PHE A 103 34.61 4.26 21.97
N GLY A 104 35.92 4.04 21.83
CA GLY A 104 36.76 4.69 20.83
C GLY A 104 36.33 4.38 19.41
N THR A 105 36.34 5.41 18.56
CA THR A 105 36.15 5.34 17.12
C THR A 105 37.29 4.53 16.50
N LEU A 106 37.05 3.24 16.23
CA LEU A 106 37.89 2.48 15.31
C LEU A 106 37.58 2.95 13.88
N SER A 107 38.60 3.47 13.20
CA SER A 107 38.58 3.67 11.75
C SER A 107 38.15 2.37 11.07
N ALA A 108 37.10 2.44 10.26
CA ALA A 108 36.61 1.32 9.48
C ALA A 108 37.64 0.94 8.41
N GLU A 109 38.53 0.00 8.74
CA GLU A 109 39.25 -0.77 7.74
C GLU A 109 38.24 -1.67 7.01
N ILE A 110 38.18 -1.52 5.69
CA ILE A 110 37.34 -2.33 4.80
C ILE A 110 37.97 -3.72 4.70
N THR A 111 37.52 -4.69 5.50
CA THR A 111 37.71 -6.14 5.26
C THR A 111 36.70 -6.97 6.08
N PRO A 112 36.42 -8.24 5.73
CA PRO A 112 35.63 -8.73 4.61
C PRO A 112 34.16 -9.06 5.01
N THR A 113 33.32 -9.24 3.99
CA THR A 113 31.91 -9.66 4.01
C THR A 113 31.58 -10.71 5.09
N THR A 114 30.78 -10.35 6.09
CA THR A 114 30.22 -11.28 7.09
C THR A 114 29.05 -12.09 6.51
N SER A 115 29.07 -13.40 6.77
CA SER A 115 28.42 -14.48 6.03
C SER A 115 27.14 -15.06 6.68
N ALA A 116 26.31 -14.25 7.33
CA ALA A 116 25.24 -14.77 8.21
C ALA A 116 23.83 -14.89 7.57
N PHE A 117 23.72 -14.87 6.24
CA PHE A 117 22.47 -15.10 5.51
C PHE A 117 22.67 -16.15 4.41
N PHE A 118 22.94 -17.40 4.78
CA PHE A 118 22.89 -18.52 3.84
C PHE A 118 21.80 -19.51 4.28
N PRO A 119 20.52 -19.23 3.98
CA PRO A 119 19.57 -20.31 3.79
C PRO A 119 19.86 -21.05 2.48
N ASP A 120 19.56 -22.34 2.44
CA ASP A 120 19.77 -23.21 1.28
C ASP A 120 19.15 -22.60 0.01
N ASP A 121 19.75 -22.87 -1.16
CA ASP A 121 19.38 -22.22 -2.41
C ASP A 121 17.93 -22.48 -2.85
N ASP A 122 17.31 -23.54 -2.32
CA ASP A 122 15.94 -23.96 -2.64
C ASP A 122 14.87 -23.48 -1.63
N GLU A 123 15.23 -22.97 -0.44
CA GLU A 123 14.27 -22.68 0.65
C GLU A 123 13.36 -21.47 0.37
N TYR A 124 13.69 -20.64 -0.63
CA TYR A 124 12.96 -19.41 -0.93
C TYR A 124 12.61 -19.25 -2.42
N ASP A 125 12.43 -20.36 -3.14
CA ASP A 125 11.76 -20.27 -4.43
C ASP A 125 10.30 -19.84 -4.21
N LEU A 126 9.99 -18.59 -4.58
CA LEU A 126 8.64 -18.06 -4.54
C LEU A 126 7.66 -18.85 -5.44
N ASP A 127 8.15 -19.72 -6.32
CA ASP A 127 7.29 -20.62 -7.11
C ASP A 127 7.07 -21.98 -6.46
N HIS A 128 7.81 -22.32 -5.39
CA HIS A 128 7.54 -23.51 -4.61
C HIS A 128 6.17 -23.37 -3.95
N PRO A 129 5.24 -24.32 -4.16
CA PRO A 129 3.93 -24.27 -3.51
C PRO A 129 4.07 -24.44 -2.00
N THR A 130 3.12 -23.90 -1.24
CA THR A 130 3.06 -24.19 0.19
C THR A 130 2.81 -25.69 0.41
N ASP A 131 3.38 -26.28 1.46
CA ASP A 131 3.29 -27.72 1.71
C ASP A 131 1.85 -28.23 1.72
N GLY A 132 1.58 -29.24 0.89
CA GLY A 132 0.26 -29.82 0.71
C GLY A 132 -0.64 -29.09 -0.29
N PHE A 133 -0.12 -28.11 -1.02
CA PHE A 133 -0.78 -27.47 -2.15
C PHE A 133 -0.10 -27.83 -3.48
N ALA A 134 -0.85 -27.74 -4.56
CA ALA A 134 -0.33 -27.87 -5.92
C ALA A 134 0.36 -26.58 -6.36
N SER A 135 1.22 -26.67 -7.38
CA SER A 135 1.84 -25.48 -7.95
C SER A 135 0.82 -24.66 -8.76
N ILE A 136 0.99 -23.33 -8.75
CA ILE A 136 0.14 -22.44 -9.55
C ILE A 136 0.21 -22.76 -11.06
N PRO A 137 1.38 -23.08 -11.66
CA PRO A 137 1.44 -23.55 -13.05
C PRO A 137 0.56 -24.77 -13.36
N GLU A 138 0.51 -25.76 -12.47
CA GLU A 138 -0.37 -26.93 -12.66
C GLU A 138 -1.85 -26.55 -12.62
N ALA A 139 -2.25 -25.71 -11.66
CA ALA A 139 -3.62 -25.21 -11.57
C ALA A 139 -4.01 -24.41 -12.83
N ILE A 140 -3.11 -23.56 -13.34
CA ILE A 140 -3.34 -22.81 -14.59
C ILE A 140 -3.56 -23.76 -15.77
N GLU A 141 -2.79 -24.86 -15.86
CA GLU A 141 -2.98 -25.86 -16.92
C GLU A 141 -4.32 -26.58 -16.77
N ASP A 142 -4.72 -26.98 -15.57
CA ASP A 142 -6.01 -27.62 -15.35
C ASP A 142 -7.18 -26.68 -15.74
N ILE A 143 -7.11 -25.40 -15.38
CA ILE A 143 -8.09 -24.38 -15.81
C ILE A 143 -8.10 -24.23 -17.33
N ARG A 144 -6.93 -24.20 -17.98
CA ARG A 144 -6.79 -24.13 -19.45
C ARG A 144 -7.49 -25.30 -20.15
N GLN A 145 -7.39 -26.49 -19.57
CA GLN A 145 -8.05 -27.71 -20.06
C GLN A 145 -9.54 -27.79 -19.69
N GLY A 146 -10.08 -26.81 -18.96
CA GLY A 146 -11.48 -26.77 -18.56
C GLY A 146 -11.82 -27.64 -17.35
N LYS A 147 -10.81 -28.02 -16.55
CA LYS A 147 -11.02 -28.72 -15.28
C LYS A 147 -11.29 -27.75 -14.14
N LEU A 148 -11.85 -28.28 -13.05
CA LEU A 148 -12.00 -27.57 -11.78
C LEU A 148 -10.68 -27.57 -11.00
N VAL A 149 -10.46 -26.50 -10.24
CA VAL A 149 -9.41 -26.36 -9.24
C VAL A 149 -10.05 -25.88 -7.94
N ILE A 150 -9.58 -26.39 -6.80
CA ILE A 150 -9.97 -25.90 -5.49
C ILE A 150 -9.04 -24.76 -5.10
N VAL A 151 -9.60 -23.60 -4.75
CA VAL A 151 -8.82 -22.47 -4.26
C VAL A 151 -9.25 -22.15 -2.84
N VAL A 152 -8.27 -22.02 -1.95
CA VAL A 152 -8.52 -21.67 -0.54
C VAL A 152 -7.94 -20.31 -0.21
N ASP A 153 -8.62 -19.58 0.67
CA ASP A 153 -8.13 -18.34 1.25
C ASP A 153 -7.41 -18.57 2.61
N ASP A 154 -6.89 -17.49 3.20
CA ASP A 154 -6.20 -17.56 4.48
C ASP A 154 -7.17 -17.89 5.64
N GLU A 155 -6.64 -18.55 6.68
CA GLU A 155 -7.42 -18.97 7.86
C GLU A 155 -8.12 -17.79 8.58
N ASP A 156 -7.55 -16.59 8.50
CA ASP A 156 -8.08 -15.37 9.13
C ASP A 156 -9.14 -14.65 8.27
N ARG A 157 -9.42 -15.12 7.05
CA ARG A 157 -10.39 -14.53 6.12
C ARG A 157 -11.74 -15.26 6.18
N GLU A 158 -12.05 -16.14 5.22
CA GLU A 158 -13.24 -17.01 5.23
C GLU A 158 -12.85 -18.41 5.74
N ASN A 159 -11.60 -18.84 5.51
CA ASN A 159 -11.07 -20.18 5.78
C ASN A 159 -11.85 -21.27 5.02
N GLU A 160 -12.22 -20.96 3.78
CA GLU A 160 -13.10 -21.78 2.94
C GLU A 160 -12.42 -22.14 1.63
N GLY A 161 -13.03 -23.05 0.86
CA GLY A 161 -12.52 -23.48 -0.42
C GLY A 161 -13.58 -23.46 -1.50
N ASP A 162 -13.23 -22.91 -2.64
CA ASP A 162 -14.12 -22.76 -3.79
C ASP A 162 -13.73 -23.69 -4.93
N LEU A 163 -14.72 -24.31 -5.55
CA LEU A 163 -14.58 -24.94 -6.86
C LEU A 163 -14.53 -23.88 -7.94
N ILE A 164 -13.41 -23.75 -8.65
CA ILE A 164 -13.19 -22.72 -9.66
C ILE A 164 -12.90 -23.35 -11.03
N MET A 165 -13.52 -22.82 -12.08
CA MET A 165 -13.14 -23.07 -13.48
C MET A 165 -13.34 -21.83 -14.36
N ALA A 166 -12.70 -21.80 -15.52
CA ALA A 166 -12.99 -20.80 -16.55
C ALA A 166 -14.42 -20.97 -17.08
N ALA A 167 -15.21 -19.89 -17.08
CA ALA A 167 -16.63 -19.94 -17.45
C ALA A 167 -16.84 -20.37 -18.91
N SER A 168 -15.91 -20.02 -19.80
CA SER A 168 -15.90 -20.42 -21.21
C SER A 168 -15.78 -21.93 -21.45
N LYS A 169 -15.48 -22.71 -20.41
CA LYS A 169 -15.35 -24.17 -20.44
C LYS A 169 -16.47 -24.90 -19.72
N ALA A 170 -17.47 -24.18 -19.20
CA ALA A 170 -18.56 -24.76 -18.43
C ALA A 170 -19.35 -25.78 -19.25
N THR A 171 -19.61 -26.95 -18.66
CA THR A 171 -20.49 -27.98 -19.24
C THR A 171 -21.60 -28.35 -18.25
N PRO A 172 -22.72 -28.94 -18.71
CA PRO A 172 -23.76 -29.42 -17.81
C PRO A 172 -23.25 -30.44 -16.77
N GLU A 173 -22.30 -31.29 -17.13
CA GLU A 173 -21.74 -32.31 -16.24
C GLU A 173 -20.92 -31.66 -15.12
N VAL A 174 -20.06 -30.70 -15.46
CA VAL A 174 -19.28 -29.96 -14.47
C VAL A 174 -20.19 -29.09 -13.60
N MET A 175 -21.22 -28.46 -14.18
CA MET A 175 -22.21 -27.72 -13.40
C MET A 175 -22.98 -28.61 -12.43
N ALA A 176 -23.35 -29.83 -12.84
CA ALA A 176 -23.98 -30.79 -11.94
C ALA A 176 -23.04 -31.18 -10.79
N PHE A 177 -21.74 -31.32 -11.07
CA PHE A 177 -20.73 -31.56 -10.04
C PHE A 177 -20.62 -30.39 -9.05
N ILE A 178 -20.51 -29.15 -9.53
CA ILE A 178 -20.48 -27.94 -8.69
C ILE A 178 -21.71 -27.90 -7.77
N VAL A 179 -22.90 -28.16 -8.32
CA VAL A 179 -24.16 -28.11 -7.55
C VAL A 179 -24.26 -29.23 -6.53
N LYS A 180 -23.70 -30.40 -6.83
CA LYS A 180 -23.71 -31.55 -5.92
C LYS A 180 -22.81 -31.33 -4.70
N HIS A 181 -21.68 -30.65 -4.88
CA HIS A 181 -20.63 -30.53 -3.86
C HIS A 181 -20.47 -29.12 -3.27
N GLY A 182 -21.08 -28.11 -3.89
CA GLY A 182 -21.06 -26.73 -3.41
C GLY A 182 -22.35 -26.29 -2.72
N THR A 183 -22.38 -25.04 -2.28
CA THR A 183 -23.56 -24.41 -1.64
C THR A 183 -24.78 -24.32 -2.56
N GLY A 184 -24.56 -24.44 -3.88
CA GLY A 184 -25.56 -24.22 -4.90
C GLY A 184 -25.72 -22.75 -5.30
N ILE A 185 -25.06 -21.82 -4.58
CA ILE A 185 -24.92 -20.41 -4.96
C ILE A 185 -23.80 -20.32 -5.99
N VAL A 186 -24.17 -20.57 -7.26
CA VAL A 186 -23.20 -20.57 -8.36
C VAL A 186 -22.94 -19.15 -8.81
N CYS A 187 -21.72 -18.68 -8.56
CA CYS A 187 -21.28 -17.35 -8.89
C CYS A 187 -20.49 -17.30 -10.19
N VAL A 188 -20.52 -16.17 -10.90
CA VAL A 188 -19.69 -15.92 -12.09
C VAL A 188 -18.94 -14.61 -11.93
N SER A 189 -17.65 -14.67 -11.67
CA SER A 189 -16.80 -13.49 -11.57
C SER A 189 -16.43 -12.98 -12.94
N MET A 190 -16.54 -11.66 -13.15
CA MET A 190 -16.20 -11.00 -14.41
C MET A 190 -15.75 -9.56 -14.20
N LYS A 191 -15.07 -9.02 -15.22
CA LYS A 191 -14.58 -7.64 -15.19
C LYS A 191 -15.71 -6.61 -15.17
N GLY A 192 -15.39 -5.43 -14.66
CA GLY A 192 -16.32 -4.29 -14.65
C GLY A 192 -16.81 -3.92 -16.05
N GLU A 193 -15.93 -3.96 -17.06
CA GLU A 193 -16.28 -3.66 -18.45
C GLU A 193 -17.31 -4.64 -19.06
N ASP A 194 -17.24 -5.92 -18.68
CA ASP A 194 -18.22 -6.92 -19.12
C ASP A 194 -19.58 -6.74 -18.42
N LEU A 195 -19.57 -6.43 -17.12
CA LEU A 195 -20.79 -6.10 -16.39
C LEU A 195 -21.47 -4.85 -16.94
N GLU A 196 -20.69 -3.82 -17.30
CA GLU A 196 -21.18 -2.59 -17.92
C GLU A 196 -21.77 -2.88 -19.32
N ARG A 197 -21.06 -3.65 -20.15
CA ARG A 197 -21.55 -4.08 -21.48
C ARG A 197 -22.87 -4.86 -21.39
N LEU A 198 -23.02 -5.71 -20.37
CA LEU A 198 -24.21 -6.54 -20.17
C LEU A 198 -25.30 -5.86 -19.33
N GLU A 199 -25.11 -4.62 -18.90
CA GLU A 199 -26.03 -3.87 -18.03
C GLU A 199 -26.40 -4.68 -16.77
N LEU A 200 -25.38 -5.15 -16.06
CA LEU A 200 -25.50 -5.91 -14.80
C LEU A 200 -25.03 -5.05 -13.62
N PRO A 201 -25.89 -4.15 -13.10
CA PRO A 201 -25.54 -3.34 -11.94
C PRO A 201 -25.39 -4.19 -10.68
N LEU A 202 -24.69 -3.65 -9.68
CA LEU A 202 -24.64 -4.24 -8.34
C LEU A 202 -26.05 -4.39 -7.76
N MET A 203 -26.30 -5.50 -7.05
CA MET A 203 -27.61 -5.75 -6.43
C MET A 203 -27.90 -4.78 -5.28
N VAL A 204 -26.86 -4.39 -4.54
CA VAL A 204 -26.88 -3.36 -3.50
C VAL A 204 -25.77 -2.35 -3.77
N THR A 205 -25.95 -1.10 -3.35
CA THR A 205 -24.89 -0.11 -3.55
C THR A 205 -23.70 -0.42 -2.64
N HIS A 206 -22.50 0.05 -2.99
CA HIS A 206 -21.31 -0.16 -2.16
C HIS A 206 -21.48 0.39 -0.73
N LYS A 207 -22.27 1.47 -0.56
CA LYS A 207 -22.50 2.06 0.78
C LYS A 207 -23.43 1.21 1.65
N GLU A 208 -24.31 0.43 1.02
CA GLU A 208 -25.31 -0.41 1.67
C GLU A 208 -24.85 -1.87 1.77
N ASN A 209 -23.68 -2.22 1.23
CA ASN A 209 -23.12 -3.55 1.36
C ASN A 209 -22.51 -3.73 2.75
N GLU A 210 -23.30 -4.29 3.67
CA GLU A 210 -22.94 -4.57 5.06
C GLU A 210 -22.27 -5.94 5.25
N GLU A 211 -22.04 -6.70 4.17
CA GLU A 211 -21.32 -7.98 4.24
C GLU A 211 -19.86 -7.76 4.67
N LYS A 212 -19.35 -8.64 5.52
CA LYS A 212 -18.03 -8.55 6.18
C LYS A 212 -16.88 -8.29 5.20
N LEU A 213 -16.89 -8.93 4.04
CA LEU A 213 -15.84 -8.87 3.02
C LEU A 213 -16.25 -8.07 1.76
N CYS A 214 -17.43 -7.46 1.83
CA CYS A 214 -18.10 -6.69 0.80
C CYS A 214 -18.02 -7.34 -0.59
N THR A 215 -18.39 -8.61 -0.71
CA THR A 215 -18.46 -9.31 -2.00
C THR A 215 -19.45 -8.61 -2.93
N ALA A 216 -19.02 -8.36 -4.15
CA ALA A 216 -19.67 -7.42 -5.07
C ALA A 216 -20.68 -8.12 -5.98
N PHE A 217 -21.78 -8.61 -5.39
CA PHE A 217 -22.89 -9.23 -6.13
C PHE A 217 -23.60 -8.25 -7.05
N THR A 218 -23.90 -8.72 -8.26
CA THR A 218 -24.76 -8.03 -9.24
C THR A 218 -26.17 -8.63 -9.23
N VAL A 219 -27.08 -8.03 -10.00
CA VAL A 219 -28.40 -8.64 -10.25
C VAL A 219 -28.24 -10.05 -10.83
N THR A 220 -29.01 -11.00 -10.31
CA THR A 220 -28.94 -12.39 -10.80
C THR A 220 -29.52 -12.53 -12.20
N VAL A 221 -29.05 -13.52 -12.95
CA VAL A 221 -29.41 -13.70 -14.36
C VAL A 221 -29.62 -15.16 -14.75
N ASP A 222 -30.43 -15.35 -15.78
CA ASP A 222 -30.51 -16.57 -16.59
C ASP A 222 -30.38 -16.18 -18.07
N ALA A 223 -29.76 -17.03 -18.87
CA ALA A 223 -29.84 -16.89 -20.32
C ALA A 223 -31.29 -17.06 -20.79
N LYS A 224 -31.72 -16.25 -21.76
CA LYS A 224 -33.07 -16.33 -22.35
C LYS A 224 -33.26 -17.46 -23.35
N HIS A 225 -32.18 -17.85 -23.99
CA HIS A 225 -32.19 -18.80 -25.10
C HIS A 225 -31.46 -20.08 -24.70
N GLY A 226 -31.98 -21.23 -25.14
CA GLY A 226 -31.38 -22.53 -24.81
C GLY A 226 -31.61 -22.99 -23.37
N THR A 227 -32.51 -22.34 -22.64
CA THR A 227 -32.86 -22.63 -21.24
C THR A 227 -34.37 -22.85 -21.08
N THR A 228 -34.77 -23.39 -19.93
CA THR A 228 -36.18 -23.58 -19.55
C THR A 228 -36.52 -22.75 -18.32
N THR A 229 -36.24 -23.28 -17.13
CA THR A 229 -36.49 -22.59 -15.85
C THR A 229 -35.26 -21.90 -15.29
N GLY A 230 -34.07 -22.17 -15.85
CA GLY A 230 -32.81 -21.55 -15.41
C GLY A 230 -32.04 -22.36 -14.35
N VAL A 231 -32.72 -23.17 -13.53
CA VAL A 231 -32.10 -23.81 -12.35
C VAL A 231 -31.34 -25.12 -12.64
N SER A 232 -31.64 -25.78 -13.76
CA SER A 232 -31.01 -27.07 -14.09
C SER A 232 -29.49 -26.90 -14.32
N ALA A 233 -28.71 -27.96 -14.17
CA ALA A 233 -27.27 -27.89 -14.47
C ALA A 233 -27.01 -27.49 -15.93
N HIS A 234 -27.86 -27.97 -16.85
CA HIS A 234 -27.84 -27.57 -18.25
C HIS A 234 -28.10 -26.06 -18.44
N ASP A 235 -29.16 -25.54 -17.83
CA ASP A 235 -29.57 -24.14 -18.00
C ASP A 235 -28.56 -23.17 -17.35
N ARG A 236 -28.02 -23.55 -16.19
CA ARG A 236 -26.95 -22.81 -15.52
C ARG A 236 -25.67 -22.82 -16.34
N ALA A 237 -25.25 -23.96 -16.90
CA ALA A 237 -24.10 -24.02 -17.80
C ALA A 237 -24.30 -23.13 -19.04
N ALA A 238 -25.48 -23.15 -19.65
CA ALA A 238 -25.81 -22.27 -20.78
C ALA A 238 -25.72 -20.78 -20.40
N THR A 239 -26.19 -20.42 -19.21
CA THR A 239 -26.10 -19.04 -18.68
C THR A 239 -24.66 -18.62 -18.44
N VAL A 240 -23.84 -19.49 -17.84
CA VAL A 240 -22.41 -19.24 -17.60
C VAL A 240 -21.65 -19.05 -18.92
N LEU A 241 -21.92 -19.89 -19.93
CA LEU A 241 -21.32 -19.74 -21.26
C LEU A 241 -21.74 -18.44 -21.96
N ALA A 242 -23.01 -18.05 -21.84
CA ALA A 242 -23.49 -16.77 -22.37
C ALA A 242 -22.81 -15.58 -21.68
N LEU A 243 -22.63 -15.62 -20.35
CA LEU A 243 -21.91 -14.59 -19.61
C LEU A 243 -20.44 -14.49 -20.03
N ALA A 244 -19.80 -15.60 -20.36
CA ALA A 244 -18.42 -15.65 -20.85
C ALA A 244 -18.27 -15.18 -22.32
N SER A 245 -19.36 -15.03 -23.06
CA SER A 245 -19.32 -14.65 -24.47
C SER A 245 -19.19 -13.14 -24.66
N ARG A 246 -18.23 -12.74 -25.52
CA ARG A 246 -18.05 -11.35 -25.94
C ARG A 246 -19.19 -10.85 -26.84
N ASP A 247 -19.87 -11.76 -27.52
CA ASP A 247 -20.96 -11.43 -28.45
C ASP A 247 -22.31 -11.23 -27.75
N SER A 248 -22.40 -11.66 -26.49
CA SER A 248 -23.62 -11.53 -25.71
C SER A 248 -23.95 -10.06 -25.40
N LYS A 249 -25.25 -9.79 -25.35
CA LYS A 249 -25.83 -8.46 -25.16
C LYS A 249 -26.74 -8.46 -23.93
N PRO A 250 -27.06 -7.28 -23.36
CA PRO A 250 -27.99 -7.18 -22.24
C PRO A 250 -29.33 -7.88 -22.47
N GLY A 251 -29.79 -7.87 -23.73
CA GLY A 251 -31.04 -8.48 -24.18
C GLY A 251 -31.06 -10.01 -24.13
N ASP A 252 -29.92 -10.67 -24.01
CA ASP A 252 -29.82 -12.14 -23.99
C ASP A 252 -30.10 -12.75 -22.60
N PHE A 253 -30.28 -11.91 -21.57
CA PHE A 253 -30.43 -12.33 -20.18
C PHE A 253 -31.76 -11.89 -19.57
N ASN A 254 -32.40 -12.80 -18.84
CA ASN A 254 -33.49 -12.50 -17.90
C ASN A 254 -32.90 -11.98 -16.58
N ARG A 255 -33.63 -11.10 -15.91
CA ARG A 255 -33.31 -10.54 -14.58
C ARG A 255 -34.62 -10.52 -13.77
N PRO A 256 -34.71 -11.16 -12.59
CA PRO A 256 -33.69 -12.00 -11.96
C PRO A 256 -33.48 -13.34 -12.69
N GLY A 257 -32.53 -14.13 -12.19
CA GLY A 257 -32.31 -15.53 -12.56
C GLY A 257 -31.54 -16.30 -11.47
N HIS A 258 -30.83 -17.36 -11.84
CA HIS A 258 -30.26 -18.33 -10.90
C HIS A 258 -28.72 -18.36 -10.87
N ILE A 259 -28.05 -17.60 -11.73
CA ILE A 259 -26.61 -17.35 -11.66
C ILE A 259 -26.35 -15.99 -11.02
N PHE A 260 -25.29 -15.91 -10.21
CA PHE A 260 -24.91 -14.73 -9.42
C PHE A 260 -23.62 -14.10 -9.97
N PRO A 261 -23.68 -13.13 -10.89
CA PRO A 261 -22.46 -12.51 -11.38
C PRO A 261 -21.82 -11.63 -10.29
N LEU A 262 -20.50 -11.70 -10.18
CA LEU A 262 -19.67 -10.96 -9.23
C LEU A 262 -18.74 -9.99 -9.97
N LYS A 263 -18.60 -8.79 -9.42
CA LYS A 263 -17.66 -7.79 -9.94
C LYS A 263 -16.23 -8.04 -9.45
N TYR A 264 -15.34 -8.36 -10.39
CA TYR A 264 -13.90 -8.38 -10.19
C TYR A 264 -13.36 -6.99 -9.84
N ARG A 265 -12.42 -6.93 -8.88
CA ARG A 265 -11.66 -5.71 -8.59
C ARG A 265 -10.37 -5.66 -9.43
N GLU A 266 -10.20 -4.58 -10.20
CA GLU A 266 -8.99 -4.35 -10.99
C GLU A 266 -7.72 -4.44 -10.14
N GLY A 267 -6.77 -5.25 -10.58
CA GLY A 267 -5.58 -5.66 -9.81
C GLY A 267 -5.68 -7.09 -9.25
N GLY A 268 -6.89 -7.66 -9.19
CA GLY A 268 -7.11 -9.05 -8.81
C GLY A 268 -6.65 -9.37 -7.40
N VAL A 269 -6.08 -10.57 -7.20
CA VAL A 269 -5.63 -11.04 -5.88
C VAL A 269 -4.57 -10.14 -5.25
N LEU A 270 -3.86 -9.36 -6.06
CA LEU A 270 -2.88 -8.38 -5.59
C LEU A 270 -3.52 -7.17 -4.89
N LYS A 271 -4.80 -6.90 -5.16
CA LYS A 271 -5.57 -5.81 -4.56
C LYS A 271 -6.61 -6.29 -3.55
N ARG A 272 -7.23 -7.44 -3.81
CA ARG A 272 -8.14 -8.13 -2.89
C ARG A 272 -7.91 -9.62 -2.98
N ALA A 273 -7.41 -10.22 -1.90
CA ALA A 273 -7.17 -11.65 -1.77
C ALA A 273 -8.49 -12.43 -1.55
N GLY A 274 -9.38 -12.45 -2.55
CA GLY A 274 -10.66 -13.18 -2.49
C GLY A 274 -10.86 -14.15 -3.65
N HIS A 275 -11.77 -15.12 -3.47
CA HIS A 275 -12.09 -16.14 -4.48
C HIS A 275 -12.60 -15.53 -5.80
N THR A 276 -13.36 -14.43 -5.73
CA THR A 276 -13.78 -13.64 -6.90
C THR A 276 -12.58 -13.25 -7.76
N GLU A 277 -11.58 -12.62 -7.16
CA GLU A 277 -10.37 -12.19 -7.87
C GLU A 277 -9.53 -13.37 -8.34
N ALA A 278 -9.33 -14.38 -7.49
CA ALA A 278 -8.55 -15.57 -7.82
C ALA A 278 -9.12 -16.31 -9.04
N SER A 279 -10.45 -16.41 -9.13
CA SER A 279 -11.13 -17.10 -10.24
C SER A 279 -10.85 -16.46 -11.61
N VAL A 280 -10.94 -15.13 -11.69
CA VAL A 280 -10.70 -14.36 -12.92
C VAL A 280 -9.22 -14.33 -13.25
N ASP A 281 -8.35 -14.16 -12.24
CA ASP A 281 -6.90 -14.17 -12.42
C ASP A 281 -6.40 -15.51 -13.01
N LEU A 282 -6.88 -16.64 -12.49
CA LEU A 282 -6.55 -17.96 -13.04
C LEU A 282 -7.02 -18.12 -14.49
N SER A 283 -8.21 -17.62 -14.82
CA SER A 283 -8.72 -17.67 -16.20
C SER A 283 -7.86 -16.84 -17.15
N MET A 284 -7.44 -15.64 -16.74
CA MET A 284 -6.52 -14.80 -17.51
C MET A 284 -5.14 -15.44 -17.66
N LEU A 285 -4.57 -16.00 -16.58
CA LEU A 285 -3.29 -16.71 -16.59
C LEU A 285 -3.33 -17.98 -17.46
N ALA A 286 -4.49 -18.62 -17.58
CA ALA A 286 -4.73 -19.73 -18.48
C ALA A 286 -4.79 -19.31 -19.97
N GLY A 287 -4.88 -18.01 -20.26
CA GLY A 287 -5.05 -17.47 -21.61
C GLY A 287 -6.50 -17.54 -22.10
N LEU A 288 -7.46 -17.58 -21.18
CA LEU A 288 -8.89 -17.63 -21.47
C LEU A 288 -9.56 -16.27 -21.16
N GLU A 289 -10.83 -16.15 -21.53
CA GLU A 289 -11.64 -14.98 -21.20
C GLU A 289 -11.67 -14.71 -19.69
N PRO A 290 -11.68 -13.45 -19.24
CA PRO A 290 -11.59 -13.08 -17.82
C PRO A 290 -12.94 -13.24 -17.10
N VAL A 291 -13.56 -14.41 -17.28
CA VAL A 291 -14.84 -14.81 -16.70
C VAL A 291 -14.69 -16.21 -16.15
N ALA A 292 -15.02 -16.39 -14.88
CA ALA A 292 -14.84 -17.64 -14.15
C ALA A 292 -16.07 -17.98 -13.32
N VAL A 293 -16.38 -19.27 -13.19
CA VAL A 293 -17.41 -19.75 -12.26
C VAL A 293 -16.75 -20.18 -10.96
N LEU A 294 -17.43 -19.92 -9.86
CA LEU A 294 -17.01 -20.32 -8.52
C LEU A 294 -18.22 -20.71 -7.66
N CYS A 295 -17.99 -21.62 -6.72
CA CYS A 295 -18.97 -22.02 -5.70
C CYS A 295 -18.22 -22.62 -4.51
N GLU A 296 -18.57 -22.18 -3.32
CA GLU A 296 -17.96 -22.64 -2.07
C GLU A 296 -18.34 -24.10 -1.80
N ILE A 297 -17.39 -24.90 -1.30
CA ILE A 297 -17.57 -26.33 -1.04
C ILE A 297 -18.18 -26.55 0.35
N VAL A 298 -19.23 -27.37 0.40
CA VAL A 298 -19.88 -27.78 1.65
C VAL A 298 -19.40 -29.17 2.08
N ASP A 299 -19.45 -29.43 3.38
CA ASP A 299 -19.25 -30.76 3.95
C ASP A 299 -20.58 -31.54 4.01
N ASP A 300 -20.49 -32.85 4.24
CA ASP A 300 -21.65 -33.76 4.23
C ASP A 300 -22.66 -33.45 5.34
N ASP A 301 -22.24 -32.74 6.40
CA ASP A 301 -23.09 -32.29 7.50
C ASP A 301 -23.77 -30.93 7.24
N GLY A 302 -23.50 -30.32 6.07
CA GLY A 302 -24.04 -29.03 5.66
C GLY A 302 -23.23 -27.82 6.16
N SER A 303 -22.14 -28.02 6.90
CA SER A 303 -21.18 -26.96 7.23
C SER A 303 -20.25 -26.66 6.05
N MET A 304 -19.46 -25.59 6.15
CA MET A 304 -18.47 -25.25 5.12
C MET A 304 -17.22 -26.13 5.27
N ALA A 305 -16.75 -26.73 4.17
CA ALA A 305 -15.59 -27.59 4.19
C ALA A 305 -14.31 -26.80 4.49
N ARG A 306 -13.57 -27.24 5.51
CA ARG A 306 -12.29 -26.61 5.93
C ARG A 306 -11.10 -27.37 5.38
N LEU A 307 -9.90 -26.76 5.44
CA LEU A 307 -8.69 -27.25 4.77
C LEU A 307 -8.42 -28.77 4.89
N PRO A 308 -8.53 -29.42 6.08
CA PRO A 308 -8.32 -30.86 6.18
C PRO A 308 -9.29 -31.68 5.33
N ARG A 309 -10.57 -31.29 5.30
CA ARG A 309 -11.61 -31.93 4.50
C ARG A 309 -11.43 -31.62 3.02
N LEU A 310 -11.12 -30.37 2.67
CA LEU A 310 -10.84 -29.95 1.30
C LEU A 310 -9.68 -30.74 0.68
N ARG A 311 -8.63 -31.05 1.44
CA ARG A 311 -7.52 -31.90 0.99
C ARG A 311 -7.97 -33.34 0.68
N GLN A 312 -8.83 -33.92 1.52
CA GLN A 312 -9.39 -35.25 1.27
C GLN A 312 -10.30 -35.26 0.03
N PHE A 313 -11.13 -34.23 -0.10
CA PHE A 313 -12.01 -34.04 -1.25
C PHE A 313 -11.21 -33.88 -2.55
N ALA A 314 -10.17 -33.03 -2.54
CA ALA A 314 -9.25 -32.85 -3.67
C ALA A 314 -8.62 -34.17 -4.13
N GLN A 315 -8.19 -35.02 -3.18
CA GLN A 315 -7.63 -36.34 -3.50
C GLN A 315 -8.68 -37.30 -4.07
N THR A 316 -9.88 -37.33 -3.47
CA THR A 316 -10.97 -38.23 -3.88
C THR A 316 -11.46 -37.92 -5.28
N GLU A 317 -11.62 -36.65 -5.60
CA GLU A 317 -12.13 -36.16 -6.89
C GLU A 317 -11.00 -35.86 -7.89
N ASN A 318 -9.75 -36.12 -7.52
CA ASN A 318 -8.55 -35.87 -8.33
C ASN A 318 -8.47 -34.41 -8.86
N LEU A 319 -8.71 -33.46 -7.96
CA LEU A 319 -8.63 -32.03 -8.22
C LEU A 319 -7.36 -31.45 -7.58
N LYS A 320 -6.76 -30.45 -8.23
CA LYS A 320 -5.69 -29.67 -7.63
C LYS A 320 -6.26 -28.70 -6.61
N ILE A 321 -5.53 -28.50 -5.51
CA ILE A 321 -5.85 -27.50 -4.48
C ILE A 321 -4.70 -26.50 -4.39
N ILE A 322 -5.00 -25.21 -4.44
CA ILE A 322 -4.03 -24.12 -4.33
C ILE A 322 -4.49 -23.09 -3.29
N SER A 323 -3.56 -22.27 -2.78
CA SER A 323 -3.89 -21.13 -1.92
C SER A 323 -3.86 -19.81 -2.68
N ILE A 324 -4.70 -18.85 -2.28
CA ILE A 324 -4.65 -17.48 -2.80
C ILE A 324 -3.28 -16.85 -2.48
N ALA A 325 -2.68 -17.16 -1.33
CA ALA A 325 -1.34 -16.70 -0.97
C ALA A 325 -0.28 -17.13 -1.99
N ASP A 326 -0.31 -18.38 -2.45
CA ASP A 326 0.58 -18.89 -3.49
C ASP A 326 0.31 -18.20 -4.84
N LEU A 327 -0.95 -17.94 -5.18
CA LEU A 327 -1.31 -17.21 -6.40
C LEU A 327 -0.82 -15.76 -6.38
N ILE A 328 -0.94 -15.06 -5.24
CA ILE A 328 -0.39 -13.72 -5.03
C ILE A 328 1.12 -13.75 -5.24
N ARG A 329 1.82 -14.70 -4.61
CA ARG A 329 3.27 -14.84 -4.73
C ARG A 329 3.69 -15.11 -6.18
N TYR A 330 2.99 -16.00 -6.87
CA TYR A 330 3.21 -16.32 -8.28
C TYR A 330 3.05 -15.09 -9.20
N ARG A 331 1.98 -14.32 -9.01
CA ARG A 331 1.70 -13.10 -9.79
C ARG A 331 2.70 -11.99 -9.49
N ARG A 332 3.05 -11.73 -8.23
CA ARG A 332 4.01 -10.67 -7.87
C ARG A 332 5.37 -10.83 -8.56
N LYS A 333 5.85 -12.06 -8.73
CA LYS A 333 7.13 -12.35 -9.40
C LYS A 333 7.10 -12.02 -10.90
N ARG A 334 5.94 -12.16 -11.55
CA ARG A 334 5.77 -12.18 -13.02
C ARG A 334 5.10 -10.95 -13.59
N ASP A 335 4.11 -10.41 -12.90
CA ASP A 335 3.38 -9.24 -13.34
C ASP A 335 4.27 -8.01 -13.23
N ARG A 336 4.19 -7.11 -14.21
CA ARG A 336 4.80 -5.79 -14.09
C ARG A 336 3.92 -4.93 -13.20
N LEU A 337 4.40 -4.61 -12.00
CA LEU A 337 3.64 -3.88 -10.98
C LEU A 337 4.08 -2.43 -10.78
N VAL A 338 5.21 -2.06 -11.37
CA VAL A 338 5.73 -0.69 -11.34
C VAL A 338 5.96 -0.17 -12.76
N GLU A 339 5.85 1.14 -12.93
CA GLU A 339 6.25 1.83 -14.14
C GLU A 339 7.09 3.08 -13.81
N LEU A 340 8.09 3.36 -14.64
CA LEU A 340 8.90 4.57 -14.50
C LEU A 340 8.08 5.79 -14.93
N ALA A 341 7.82 6.69 -13.99
CA ALA A 341 7.01 7.89 -14.20
C ALA A 341 7.85 9.12 -14.57
N ALA A 342 9.01 9.30 -13.92
CA ALA A 342 9.88 10.46 -14.15
C ALA A 342 11.32 10.20 -13.67
N THR A 343 12.26 10.98 -14.21
CA THR A 343 13.66 11.01 -13.78
C THR A 343 14.15 12.44 -13.59
N ALA A 344 15.00 12.68 -12.59
CA ALA A 344 15.65 13.98 -12.41
C ALA A 344 16.93 13.88 -11.58
N PRO A 345 17.96 14.69 -11.87
CA PRO A 345 19.10 14.85 -10.97
C PRO A 345 18.69 15.63 -9.72
N ILE A 346 18.97 15.06 -8.54
CA ILE A 346 18.69 15.68 -7.24
C ILE A 346 20.00 15.91 -6.48
N PRO A 347 20.42 17.18 -6.28
CA PRO A 347 21.50 17.48 -5.37
C PRO A 347 21.00 17.27 -3.92
N THR A 348 21.70 16.44 -3.16
CA THR A 348 21.39 16.19 -1.74
C THR A 348 22.57 16.60 -0.85
N MET A 349 22.34 16.67 0.46
CA MET A 349 23.41 16.90 1.43
C MET A 349 24.47 15.78 1.47
N TRP A 350 24.14 14.58 0.97
CA TRP A 350 25.06 13.45 0.90
C TRP A 350 25.82 13.38 -0.41
N GLY A 351 25.37 14.09 -1.45
CA GLY A 351 25.92 14.04 -2.80
C GLY A 351 24.84 14.17 -3.88
N PRO A 352 25.23 14.30 -5.16
CA PRO A 352 24.30 14.29 -6.28
C PRO A 352 23.89 12.86 -6.66
N PHE A 353 22.60 12.64 -6.88
CA PHE A 353 22.00 11.38 -7.30
C PHE A 353 21.04 11.62 -8.48
N GLU A 354 20.87 10.60 -9.32
CA GLU A 354 19.76 10.57 -10.27
C GLU A 354 18.56 9.92 -9.57
N ALA A 355 17.44 10.63 -9.50
CA ALA A 355 16.22 10.14 -8.89
C ALA A 355 15.29 9.56 -9.96
N TYR A 356 14.80 8.35 -9.73
CA TYR A 356 13.82 7.66 -10.57
C TYR A 356 12.52 7.50 -9.78
N CYS A 357 11.44 8.11 -10.27
CA CYS A 357 10.11 7.97 -9.69
C CYS A 357 9.40 6.78 -10.34
N TYR A 358 9.03 5.79 -9.54
CA TYR A 358 8.27 4.62 -9.98
C TYR A 358 6.86 4.67 -9.41
N ARG A 359 5.85 4.56 -10.28
CA ARG A 359 4.45 4.47 -9.86
C ARG A 359 4.03 3.01 -9.76
N SER A 360 3.44 2.63 -8.63
CA SER A 360 2.78 1.34 -8.45
C SER A 360 1.47 1.31 -9.22
N LEU A 361 1.27 0.26 -10.03
CA LEU A 361 0.05 0.05 -10.82
C LEU A 361 -1.12 -0.46 -9.97
N LEU A 362 -0.88 -0.87 -8.72
CA LEU A 362 -1.89 -1.45 -7.83
C LEU A 362 -2.67 -0.39 -7.07
N ASP A 363 -1.94 0.59 -6.52
CA ASP A 363 -2.45 1.60 -5.60
C ASP A 363 -2.12 3.05 -6.03
N GLY A 364 -1.32 3.22 -7.09
CA GLY A 364 -0.89 4.53 -7.58
C GLY A 364 0.18 5.21 -6.73
N ILE A 365 0.70 4.54 -5.70
CA ILE A 365 1.75 5.11 -4.85
C ILE A 365 3.03 5.27 -5.67
N GLU A 366 3.62 6.46 -5.57
CA GLU A 366 4.93 6.76 -6.16
C GLU A 366 6.03 6.44 -5.16
N HIS A 367 6.98 5.62 -5.58
CA HIS A 367 8.24 5.30 -4.89
C HIS A 367 9.40 6.01 -5.60
N ILE A 368 10.52 6.19 -4.90
CA ILE A 368 11.69 6.86 -5.47
C ILE A 368 12.94 5.98 -5.31
N ALA A 369 13.72 5.86 -6.37
CA ALA A 369 15.05 5.26 -6.33
C ALA A 369 16.11 6.34 -6.57
N MET A 370 17.03 6.49 -5.61
CA MET A 370 18.19 7.37 -5.69
C MET A 370 19.38 6.56 -6.21
N VAL A 371 19.84 6.87 -7.41
CA VAL A 371 20.88 6.12 -8.13
C VAL A 371 22.16 6.94 -8.19
N LYS A 372 23.28 6.30 -7.86
CA LYS A 372 24.63 6.85 -7.99
C LYS A 372 25.42 6.04 -9.01
N GLY A 373 26.08 6.75 -9.92
CA GLY A 373 26.94 6.14 -10.95
C GLY A 373 26.18 5.31 -11.97
N GLU A 374 26.91 4.63 -12.85
CA GLU A 374 26.33 3.74 -13.86
C GLU A 374 26.14 2.32 -13.30
N ILE A 375 24.94 1.75 -13.46
CA ILE A 375 24.64 0.38 -13.04
C ILE A 375 25.33 -0.66 -13.95
N GLY A 376 25.57 -0.34 -15.22
CA GLY A 376 26.41 -1.14 -16.12
C GLY A 376 25.96 -2.61 -16.24
N ASP A 377 26.85 -3.54 -15.89
CA ASP A 377 26.59 -4.98 -15.95
C ASP A 377 25.61 -5.50 -14.87
N GLY A 378 25.17 -4.63 -13.96
CA GLY A 378 24.23 -4.95 -12.89
C GLY A 378 24.81 -5.85 -11.80
N LYS A 379 26.13 -6.04 -11.73
CA LYS A 379 26.77 -6.92 -10.74
C LYS A 379 27.39 -6.14 -9.59
N ASP A 380 27.32 -6.71 -8.40
CA ASP A 380 27.90 -6.20 -7.15
C ASP A 380 27.47 -4.75 -6.83
N ILE A 381 26.18 -4.46 -7.03
CA ILE A 381 25.62 -3.13 -6.76
C ILE A 381 25.40 -2.96 -5.26
N LEU A 382 25.86 -1.85 -4.67
CA LEU A 382 25.52 -1.52 -3.28
C LEU A 382 24.06 -1.04 -3.23
N VAL A 383 23.20 -1.76 -2.53
CA VAL A 383 21.75 -1.52 -2.54
C VAL A 383 21.20 -1.32 -1.14
N ARG A 384 20.34 -0.32 -0.98
CA ARG A 384 19.48 -0.14 0.19
C ARG A 384 18.03 -0.09 -0.22
N VAL A 385 17.22 -1.04 0.25
CA VAL A 385 15.75 -0.91 0.21
C VAL A 385 15.30 -0.31 1.53
N HIS A 386 14.98 0.98 1.52
CA HIS A 386 14.52 1.75 2.68
C HIS A 386 12.99 1.77 2.74
N SER A 387 12.44 1.60 3.93
CA SER A 387 11.00 1.68 4.15
C SER A 387 10.67 3.05 4.74
N GLU A 388 9.66 3.71 4.20
CA GLU A 388 9.23 5.03 4.65
C GLU A 388 9.01 5.08 6.16
N CYS A 389 9.59 6.10 6.80
CA CYS A 389 9.35 6.44 8.18
C CYS A 389 9.36 7.97 8.30
N LEU A 390 8.23 8.62 8.09
CA LEU A 390 8.08 10.07 8.11
C LEU A 390 8.65 10.68 9.40
N THR A 391 8.32 10.10 10.55
CA THR A 391 8.78 10.60 11.85
C THR A 391 10.30 10.51 12.03
N GLY A 392 10.93 9.47 11.48
CA GLY A 392 12.38 9.26 11.60
C GLY A 392 13.17 10.00 10.52
N ASP A 393 12.73 9.87 9.27
CA ASP A 393 13.45 10.33 8.08
C ASP A 393 13.34 11.85 7.90
N ILE A 394 12.19 12.45 8.19
CA ILE A 394 11.94 13.89 7.98
C ILE A 394 12.06 14.67 9.30
N PHE A 395 11.45 14.17 10.38
CA PHE A 395 11.41 14.88 11.67
C PHE A 395 12.52 14.49 12.65
N GLY A 396 13.39 13.54 12.28
CA GLY A 396 14.54 13.17 13.11
C GLY A 396 14.19 12.56 14.46
N SER A 397 13.09 11.80 14.55
CA SER A 397 12.67 11.17 15.81
C SER A 397 13.75 10.25 16.38
N ALA A 398 14.14 10.50 17.64
CA ALA A 398 15.07 9.66 18.39
C ALA A 398 14.49 8.32 18.86
N ARG A 399 13.17 8.08 18.71
CA ARG A 399 12.52 6.81 19.09
C ARG A 399 12.89 5.64 18.17
N CYS A 400 13.37 5.94 16.97
CA CYS A 400 13.78 4.95 15.98
C CYS A 400 15.10 5.37 15.35
N ASP A 401 15.72 4.45 14.63
CA ASP A 401 16.98 4.66 13.94
C ASP A 401 16.82 4.91 12.43
N CYS A 402 15.59 5.02 11.91
CA CYS A 402 15.31 5.06 10.48
C CYS A 402 16.04 6.22 9.76
N GLY A 403 15.97 7.44 10.29
CA GLY A 403 16.65 8.60 9.69
C GLY A 403 18.17 8.46 9.68
N ASN A 404 18.74 7.91 10.76
CA ASN A 404 20.18 7.62 10.83
C ASN A 404 20.59 6.53 9.83
N GLN A 405 19.78 5.49 9.66
CA GLN A 405 20.02 4.45 8.65
C GLN A 405 19.93 5.01 7.22
N LEU A 406 18.97 5.91 6.94
CA LEU A 406 18.85 6.58 5.64
C LEU A 406 20.10 7.39 5.33
N ALA A 407 20.52 8.25 6.26
CA ALA A 407 21.70 9.09 6.09
C ALA A 407 22.98 8.27 5.90
N LEU A 408 23.16 7.21 6.70
CA LEU A 408 24.32 6.32 6.59
C LEU A 408 24.33 5.59 5.23
N ALA A 409 23.17 5.13 4.76
CA ALA A 409 23.06 4.47 3.47
C ALA A 409 23.39 5.40 2.30
N MET A 410 22.82 6.61 2.27
CA MET A 410 23.11 7.60 1.24
C MET A 410 24.60 7.98 1.23
N THR A 411 25.22 8.14 2.40
CA THR A 411 26.64 8.46 2.53
C THR A 411 27.54 7.32 2.02
N GLN A 412 27.22 6.07 2.36
CA GLN A 412 27.98 4.91 1.87
C GLN A 412 27.85 4.71 0.37
N ILE A 413 26.65 4.94 -0.19
CA ILE A 413 26.43 4.88 -1.65
C ILE A 413 27.20 5.99 -2.36
N GLU A 414 27.20 7.22 -1.84
CA GLU A 414 28.02 8.30 -2.40
C GLU A 414 29.50 7.91 -2.40
N ALA A 415 30.01 7.45 -1.27
CA ALA A 415 31.42 7.07 -1.11
C ALA A 415 31.83 5.91 -2.03
N ALA A 416 30.93 4.96 -2.27
CA ALA A 416 31.16 3.87 -3.21
C ALA A 416 31.13 4.31 -4.67
N GLY A 417 30.50 5.45 -4.99
CA GLY A 417 30.36 5.99 -6.34
C GLY A 417 29.43 5.19 -7.27
N ARG A 418 28.88 4.07 -6.80
CA ARG A 418 27.99 3.17 -7.54
C ARG A 418 27.02 2.47 -6.58
N GLY A 419 25.72 2.75 -6.70
CA GLY A 419 24.71 2.11 -5.86
C GLY A 419 23.32 2.71 -5.98
N ILE A 420 22.36 2.08 -5.30
CA ILE A 420 20.94 2.43 -5.37
C ILE A 420 20.32 2.43 -3.98
N LEU A 421 19.60 3.49 -3.64
CA LEU A 421 18.65 3.49 -2.52
C LEU A 421 17.23 3.54 -3.06
N VAL A 422 16.44 2.49 -2.81
CA VAL A 422 15.00 2.47 -3.11
C VAL A 422 14.24 2.88 -1.85
N TYR A 423 13.46 3.96 -1.90
CA TYR A 423 12.61 4.43 -0.82
C TYR A 423 11.15 4.01 -1.08
N LEU A 424 10.73 2.96 -0.38
CA LEU A 424 9.37 2.42 -0.48
C LEU A 424 8.41 3.20 0.42
N ARG A 425 7.63 4.07 -0.23
CA ARG A 425 6.46 4.75 0.35
C ARG A 425 5.31 3.79 0.63
N GLY A 426 4.45 4.14 1.58
CA GLY A 426 3.37 3.29 2.10
C GLY A 426 3.80 2.34 3.22
N HIS A 427 5.09 2.29 3.57
CA HIS A 427 5.61 1.39 4.60
C HIS A 427 5.60 1.98 6.03
N GLU A 428 5.06 3.19 6.20
CA GLU A 428 5.01 3.87 7.49
C GLU A 428 4.38 2.98 8.58
N GLY A 429 5.02 2.93 9.75
CA GLY A 429 4.58 2.11 10.87
C GLY A 429 4.67 0.60 10.63
N ARG A 430 5.49 0.15 9.67
CA ARG A 430 5.49 -1.24 9.15
C ARG A 430 4.23 -1.58 8.33
N GLY A 431 3.73 -0.60 7.58
CA GLY A 431 2.59 -0.76 6.68
C GLY A 431 1.23 -0.48 7.30
N ILE A 432 1.16 -0.21 8.61
CA ILE A 432 -0.10 0.15 9.30
C ILE A 432 -0.51 1.61 9.07
N GLY A 433 0.41 2.44 8.55
CA GLY A 433 0.21 3.86 8.30
C GLY A 433 0.50 4.76 9.50
N LEU A 434 0.60 6.06 9.23
CA LEU A 434 1.04 7.07 10.20
C LEU A 434 0.11 7.17 11.43
N GLY A 435 -1.20 7.20 11.21
CA GLY A 435 -2.18 7.35 12.30
C GLY A 435 -2.13 6.20 13.30
N HIS A 436 -2.10 4.96 12.79
CA HIS A 436 -1.98 3.76 13.63
C HIS A 436 -0.63 3.68 14.33
N LYS A 437 0.47 4.06 13.65
CA LYS A 437 1.79 4.16 14.27
C LYS A 437 1.76 5.06 15.51
N LEU A 438 1.15 6.23 15.42
CA LEU A 438 1.07 7.14 16.57
C LEU A 438 0.25 6.57 17.72
N ARG A 439 -0.84 5.83 17.43
CA ARG A 439 -1.60 5.10 18.47
C ARG A 439 -0.75 4.01 19.12
N ALA A 440 -0.01 3.23 18.33
CA ALA A 440 0.90 2.21 18.85
C ALA A 440 2.03 2.84 19.68
N CYS A 441 2.50 4.04 19.33
CA CYS A 441 3.47 4.79 20.13
C CYS A 441 2.90 5.18 21.51
N ASN A 442 1.63 5.57 21.61
CA ASN A 442 1.02 5.87 22.91
C ASN A 442 0.99 4.62 23.80
N LEU A 443 0.62 3.45 23.25
CA LEU A 443 0.65 2.19 23.99
C LEU A 443 2.08 1.80 24.41
N GLN A 444 3.08 2.10 23.57
CA GLN A 444 4.48 1.88 23.94
C GLN A 444 4.93 2.77 25.09
N ASP A 445 4.47 4.01 25.14
CA ASP A 445 4.70 4.94 26.25
C ASP A 445 4.04 4.43 27.55
N ASP A 446 2.94 3.69 27.43
CA ASP A 446 2.28 2.98 28.53
C ASP A 446 2.93 1.62 28.89
N GLY A 447 4.11 1.33 28.33
CA GLY A 447 4.93 0.18 28.71
C GLY A 447 4.80 -1.04 27.80
N ARG A 448 4.01 -1.01 26.72
CA ARG A 448 3.99 -2.09 25.72
C ARG A 448 5.23 -2.02 24.83
N ASP A 449 5.60 -3.13 24.22
CA ASP A 449 6.52 -3.06 23.10
C ASP A 449 5.82 -2.84 21.76
N THR A 450 6.61 -2.78 20.69
CA THR A 450 6.10 -2.45 19.36
C THR A 450 5.24 -3.55 18.72
N VAL A 451 5.39 -4.81 19.16
CA VAL A 451 4.60 -5.95 18.69
C VAL A 451 3.29 -5.98 19.46
N GLU A 452 3.37 -5.92 20.80
CA GLU A 452 2.22 -5.93 21.71
C GLU A 452 1.26 -4.77 21.42
N ALA A 453 1.81 -3.57 21.18
CA ALA A 453 1.00 -2.41 20.82
C ALA A 453 0.23 -2.58 19.50
N ASN A 454 0.79 -3.32 18.54
CA ASN A 454 0.09 -3.60 17.28
C ASN A 454 -1.02 -4.65 17.51
N GLU A 455 -0.70 -5.74 18.22
CA GLU A 455 -1.66 -6.80 18.55
C GLU A 455 -2.86 -6.26 19.34
N GLU A 456 -2.62 -5.40 20.34
CA GLU A 456 -3.69 -4.77 21.14
C GLU A 456 -4.60 -3.86 20.29
N LEU A 457 -4.06 -3.24 19.25
CA LEU A 457 -4.83 -2.44 18.29
C LEU A 457 -5.53 -3.29 17.22
N GLY A 458 -5.39 -4.62 17.25
CA GLY A 458 -5.89 -5.51 16.20
C GLY A 458 -5.17 -5.31 14.86
N LEU A 459 -3.91 -4.88 14.91
CA LEU A 459 -3.10 -4.56 13.74
C LEU A 459 -2.03 -5.64 13.53
N PRO A 460 -1.64 -5.88 12.26
CA PRO A 460 -0.53 -6.78 11.95
C PRO A 460 0.79 -6.26 12.52
N VAL A 461 1.67 -7.20 12.89
CA VAL A 461 3.01 -6.90 13.40
C VAL A 461 3.88 -6.22 12.32
N ASP A 462 3.82 -6.74 11.10
CA ASP A 462 4.51 -6.21 9.92
C ASP A 462 3.72 -6.54 8.65
N SER A 463 3.36 -5.52 7.87
CA SER A 463 2.66 -5.66 6.57
C SER A 463 3.51 -5.19 5.40
N ARG A 464 4.81 -4.95 5.61
CA ARG A 464 5.68 -4.44 4.55
C ARG A 464 5.91 -5.50 3.48
N GLU A 465 5.86 -5.05 2.24
CA GLU A 465 6.06 -5.88 1.06
C GLU A 465 7.24 -5.33 0.25
N TYR A 466 8.18 -6.19 -0.13
CA TYR A 466 9.44 -5.76 -0.76
C TYR A 466 9.51 -6.09 -2.26
N GLY A 467 8.48 -6.72 -2.81
CA GLY A 467 8.38 -7.13 -4.20
C GLY A 467 8.43 -5.95 -5.16
N LEU A 468 7.73 -4.84 -4.85
CA LEU A 468 7.85 -3.61 -5.64
C LEU A 468 9.28 -3.08 -5.66
N GLY A 469 9.98 -3.11 -4.52
CA GLY A 469 11.40 -2.76 -4.43
C GLY A 469 12.28 -3.65 -5.30
N ALA A 470 11.99 -4.96 -5.33
CA ALA A 470 12.69 -5.90 -6.21
C ALA A 470 12.44 -5.60 -7.70
N GLN A 471 11.19 -5.28 -8.08
CA GLN A 471 10.87 -4.93 -9.47
C GLN A 471 11.59 -3.65 -9.90
N ILE A 472 11.63 -2.63 -9.04
CA ILE A 472 12.38 -1.39 -9.29
C ILE A 472 13.86 -1.67 -9.52
N LEU A 473 14.49 -2.48 -8.66
CA LEU A 473 15.91 -2.84 -8.80
C LEU A 473 16.19 -3.57 -10.11
N ARG A 474 15.32 -4.49 -10.50
CA ARG A 474 15.42 -5.24 -11.75
C ARG A 474 15.25 -4.34 -12.98
N ASP A 475 14.30 -3.40 -12.94
CA ASP A 475 14.09 -2.42 -14.01
C ASP A 475 15.32 -1.50 -14.18
N LEU A 476 15.96 -1.11 -13.08
CA LEU A 476 17.22 -0.36 -13.06
C LEU A 476 18.44 -1.21 -13.50
N GLY A 477 18.25 -2.49 -13.82
CA GLY A 477 19.28 -3.38 -14.35
C GLY A 477 20.14 -4.09 -13.30
N VAL A 478 19.71 -4.17 -12.04
CA VAL A 478 20.43 -4.92 -11.00
C VAL A 478 20.24 -6.41 -11.20
N HIS A 479 21.34 -7.16 -11.19
CA HIS A 479 21.38 -8.62 -11.22
C HIS A 479 21.91 -9.19 -9.89
N THR A 480 23.01 -8.63 -9.39
CA THR A 480 23.59 -9.02 -8.09
C THR A 480 23.88 -7.80 -7.22
N MET A 481 23.68 -7.92 -5.91
CA MET A 481 23.80 -6.80 -4.98
C MET A 481 24.46 -7.16 -3.66
N ARG A 482 25.12 -6.18 -3.04
CA ARG A 482 25.41 -6.15 -1.60
C ARG A 482 24.32 -5.37 -0.90
N LEU A 483 23.53 -6.05 -0.07
CA LEU A 483 22.31 -5.49 0.51
C LEU A 483 22.59 -4.86 1.88
N MET A 484 22.27 -3.59 2.02
CA MET A 484 22.38 -2.81 3.24
C MET A 484 21.18 -3.03 4.17
N THR A 485 21.24 -4.03 5.04
CA THR A 485 20.11 -4.39 5.91
C THR A 485 20.53 -5.08 7.22
N ASN A 486 19.78 -4.79 8.28
CA ASN A 486 19.80 -5.56 9.54
C ASN A 486 18.56 -6.46 9.67
N ASN A 487 17.61 -6.36 8.72
CA ASN A 487 16.35 -7.10 8.74
C ASN A 487 16.45 -8.35 7.85
N PRO A 488 16.29 -9.57 8.41
CA PRO A 488 16.28 -10.82 7.64
C PRO A 488 15.14 -10.89 6.62
N ALA A 489 13.97 -10.31 6.90
CA ALA A 489 12.81 -10.37 5.99
C ALA A 489 13.09 -9.66 4.64
N LYS A 490 13.97 -8.65 4.62
CA LYS A 490 14.37 -7.98 3.37
C LYS A 490 15.22 -8.88 2.48
N TYR A 491 15.95 -9.83 3.06
CA TYR A 491 16.71 -10.82 2.30
C TYR A 491 15.75 -11.74 1.54
N VAL A 492 14.80 -12.31 2.27
CA VAL A 492 13.79 -13.23 1.72
C VAL A 492 12.93 -12.53 0.67
N GLY A 493 12.45 -11.33 0.97
CA GLY A 493 11.56 -10.58 0.07
C GLY A 493 12.19 -10.14 -1.26
N LEU A 494 13.51 -10.21 -1.42
CA LEU A 494 14.22 -9.81 -2.65
C LEU A 494 14.77 -11.00 -3.46
N LYS A 495 15.18 -12.11 -2.81
CA LYS A 495 15.84 -13.27 -3.48
C LYS A 495 14.96 -13.86 -4.61
N GLY A 496 13.65 -13.92 -4.40
CA GLY A 496 12.71 -14.55 -5.32
C GLY A 496 12.40 -13.81 -6.63
N TYR A 497 12.99 -12.64 -6.86
CA TYR A 497 12.69 -11.79 -8.03
C TYR A 497 13.78 -11.83 -9.11
N GLY A 498 14.65 -12.84 -9.08
CA GLY A 498 15.80 -12.95 -9.99
C GLY A 498 16.95 -12.01 -9.62
N LEU A 499 17.00 -11.58 -8.36
CA LEU A 499 18.07 -10.76 -7.80
C LEU A 499 18.93 -11.62 -6.87
N ALA A 500 20.24 -11.70 -7.13
CA ALA A 500 21.16 -12.44 -6.27
C ALA A 500 21.76 -11.50 -5.20
N ILE A 501 21.68 -11.88 -3.94
CA ILE A 501 22.31 -11.11 -2.86
C ILE A 501 23.69 -11.72 -2.59
N ALA A 502 24.74 -11.02 -3.01
CA ALA A 502 26.14 -11.45 -2.90
C ALA A 502 26.71 -11.28 -1.48
N GLY A 503 26.11 -10.41 -0.66
CA GLY A 503 26.55 -10.20 0.72
C GLY A 503 25.71 -9.18 1.47
N ARG A 504 25.78 -9.22 2.80
CA ARG A 504 25.15 -8.25 3.69
C ARG A 504 26.10 -7.13 4.00
N VAL A 505 25.60 -5.91 4.03
CA VAL A 505 26.28 -4.75 4.61
C VAL A 505 25.46 -4.27 5.81
N PRO A 506 25.96 -4.39 7.06
CA PRO A 506 25.24 -3.94 8.23
C PRO A 506 25.10 -2.41 8.25
N LEU A 507 24.01 -1.92 8.84
CA LEU A 507 23.80 -0.50 9.09
C LEU A 507 23.80 -0.24 10.60
N LEU A 508 24.97 0.10 11.14
CA LEU A 508 25.15 0.34 12.56
C LEU A 508 24.97 1.83 12.85
N THR A 509 23.91 2.15 13.58
CA THR A 509 23.58 3.52 14.00
C THR A 509 23.75 3.65 15.51
N PRO A 510 23.98 4.87 16.04
CA PRO A 510 24.09 5.08 17.47
C PRO A 510 22.86 4.58 18.24
N ILE A 511 23.11 3.78 19.28
CA ILE A 511 22.10 3.40 20.26
C ILE A 511 21.99 4.54 21.27
N THR A 512 20.80 5.08 21.43
CA THR A 512 20.47 6.11 22.42
C THR A 512 19.49 5.55 23.44
N ARG A 513 19.27 6.28 24.53
CA ARG A 513 18.28 5.89 25.55
C ARG A 513 16.88 5.74 24.95
N GLU A 514 16.54 6.57 23.97
CA GLU A 514 15.23 6.65 23.34
C GLU A 514 14.97 5.51 22.34
N ASN A 515 16.00 4.99 21.66
CA ASN A 515 15.84 3.93 20.65
C ASN A 515 16.22 2.52 21.15
N MET A 516 16.91 2.39 22.29
CA MET A 516 17.44 1.11 22.79
C MET A 516 16.37 0.02 22.85
N ARG A 517 15.24 0.31 23.52
CA ARG A 517 14.13 -0.64 23.65
C ARG A 517 13.58 -1.08 22.29
N TYR A 518 13.45 -0.15 21.35
CA TYR A 518 12.96 -0.43 20.00
C TYR A 518 13.92 -1.33 19.21
N LEU A 519 15.22 -1.12 19.34
CA LEU A 519 16.25 -1.94 18.69
C LEU A 519 16.35 -3.34 19.30
N GLU A 520 16.23 -3.44 20.63
CA GLU A 520 16.17 -4.72 21.35
C GLU A 520 14.94 -5.53 20.94
N THR A 521 13.75 -4.93 20.87
CA THR A 521 12.55 -5.64 20.40
C THR A 521 12.72 -6.15 18.96
N LYS A 522 13.33 -5.36 18.08
CA LYS A 522 13.65 -5.81 16.71
C LYS A 522 14.61 -7.00 16.69
N ARG A 523 15.63 -7.00 17.56
CA ARG A 523 16.58 -8.11 17.66
C ARG A 523 15.88 -9.38 18.17
N GLU A 524 15.15 -9.25 19.28
CA GLU A 524 14.61 -10.39 20.02
C GLU A 524 13.34 -10.98 19.40
N LYS A 525 12.43 -10.12 18.91
CA LYS A 525 11.13 -10.54 18.37
C LYS A 525 11.08 -10.59 16.84
N MET A 526 11.99 -9.90 16.14
CA MET A 526 11.97 -9.80 14.67
C MET A 526 13.23 -10.36 14.00
N GLY A 527 14.16 -10.94 14.76
CA GLY A 527 15.37 -11.57 14.24
C GLY A 527 16.37 -10.59 13.60
N HIS A 528 16.30 -9.30 13.92
CA HIS A 528 17.25 -8.34 13.37
C HIS A 528 18.67 -8.63 13.86
N ILE A 529 19.62 -8.56 12.93
CA ILE A 529 21.04 -8.84 13.16
C ILE A 529 21.82 -7.53 13.07
N TYR A 530 22.68 -7.26 14.05
CA TYR A 530 23.47 -6.02 14.19
C TYR A 530 24.98 -6.29 14.34
N ASP A 531 25.42 -7.53 14.13
CA ASP A 531 26.85 -7.89 14.05
C ASP A 531 27.42 -7.71 12.63
#